data_AF-A0A1W9WH49-F1
#
_entry.id   AF-A0A1W9WH49-F1
#
_cell.length_a   1.000
_cell.length_b   1.000
_cell.length_c   1.000
_cell.angle_alpha   90.00
_cell.angle_beta   90.00
_cell.angle_gamma   90.00
#
_symmetry.space_group_name_H-M   'P 1'
#
loop_
_entity.id
_entity.type
_entity.pdbx_description
1 polymer ?
#
loop_
_entity_poly.entity_id
_entity_poly.type
_entity_poly.pdbx_seq_one_letter_code
_entity_poly.pdbx_strand_id
1 'polypeptide(L)'
;MKSTQTIAAFLEVLKTQEALFSPAALQDLSQLEQGIATLADDQYDDMAKAIRGFCKNYPPVREAVMSRTELGKDRGAGDTGYATLTPEQEKRIIELLKNEIRRVCAKASSQESKPDKDSTKSSH
;
A
#
# COMPACT_ATOMS: atom_id res chain seq x y z
N MET A 1 -1.07 7.53 16.47
CA MET A 1 -1.73 6.66 15.46
C MET A 1 -1.61 5.23 15.93
N LYS A 2 -2.71 4.46 15.94
CA LYS A 2 -2.62 3.03 16.26
C LYS A 2 -2.00 2.29 15.08
N SER A 3 -1.18 1.27 15.34
CA SER A 3 -0.43 0.52 14.32
C SER A 3 -1.35 -0.08 13.26
N THR A 4 -2.49 -0.65 13.66
CA THR A 4 -3.50 -1.18 12.75
C THR A 4 -4.21 -0.13 11.90
N GLN A 5 -4.36 1.11 12.39
CA GLN A 5 -4.92 2.21 11.59
C GLN A 5 -3.98 2.59 10.45
N THR A 6 -2.67 2.62 10.72
CA THR A 6 -1.66 2.90 9.67
C THR A 6 -1.68 1.81 8.61
N ILE A 7 -1.75 0.54 9.01
CA ILE A 7 -1.79 -0.59 8.08
C ILE A 7 -3.03 -0.51 7.17
N ALA A 8 -4.20 -0.31 7.76
CA ALA A 8 -5.44 -0.27 7.00
C ALA A 8 -5.56 0.97 6.10
N ALA A 9 -5.10 2.13 6.57
CA ALA A 9 -5.04 3.33 5.73
C ALA A 9 -4.08 3.15 4.55
N PHE A 10 -2.94 2.49 4.75
CA PHE A 10 -2.00 2.18 3.67
C PHE A 10 -2.59 1.19 2.66
N LEU A 11 -3.30 0.16 3.13
CA LEU A 11 -4.05 -0.77 2.27
C LEU A 11 -5.09 -0.04 1.41
N GLU A 12 -5.84 0.90 1.99
CA GLU A 12 -6.80 1.73 1.25
C GLU A 12 -6.12 2.59 0.18
N VAL A 13 -4.96 3.17 0.49
CA VAL A 13 -4.16 3.95 -0.48
C VAL A 13 -3.68 3.07 -1.63
N LEU A 14 -3.22 1.84 -1.36
CA LEU A 14 -2.87 0.87 -2.41
C LEU A 14 -4.07 0.56 -3.31
N LYS A 15 -5.26 0.35 -2.74
CA LYS A 15 -6.47 0.01 -3.51
C LYS A 15 -7.03 1.15 -4.36
N THR A 16 -6.93 2.38 -3.85
CA THR A 16 -7.67 3.53 -4.41
C THR A 16 -6.78 4.54 -5.12
N GLN A 17 -5.49 4.57 -4.79
CA GLN A 17 -4.54 5.59 -5.23
C GLN A 17 -3.22 4.95 -5.67
N GLU A 18 -3.30 3.84 -6.42
CA GLU A 18 -2.16 3.13 -7.03
C GLU A 18 -1.27 4.08 -7.87
N ALA A 19 -1.85 5.13 -8.46
CA ALA A 19 -1.14 6.14 -9.25
C ALA A 19 -0.15 7.01 -8.44
N LEU A 20 -0.25 7.04 -7.10
CA LEU A 20 0.72 7.76 -6.26
C LEU A 20 2.05 7.00 -6.11
N PHE A 21 2.07 5.71 -6.48
CA PHE A 21 3.26 4.88 -6.38
C PHE A 21 4.09 5.01 -7.67
N SER A 22 5.15 5.81 -7.59
CA SER A 22 6.15 5.90 -8.67
C SER A 22 6.87 4.56 -8.90
N PRO A 23 7.53 4.34 -10.05
CA PRO A 23 8.30 3.11 -10.31
C PRO A 23 9.29 2.75 -9.21
N ALA A 24 10.01 3.76 -8.67
CA ALA A 24 10.89 3.58 -7.52
C ALA A 24 10.13 3.13 -6.26
N ALA A 25 8.94 3.71 -6.01
CA ALA A 25 8.09 3.32 -4.89
C ALA A 25 7.60 1.88 -5.03
N LEU A 26 7.33 1.41 -6.25
CA LEU A 26 6.91 0.02 -6.52
C LEU A 26 8.04 -0.98 -6.27
N GLN A 27 9.31 -0.61 -6.54
CA GLN A 27 10.46 -1.43 -6.19
C GLN A 27 10.65 -1.54 -4.67
N ASP A 28 10.63 -0.40 -3.97
CA ASP A 28 10.72 -0.37 -2.50
C ASP A 28 9.51 -1.07 -1.84
N LEU A 29 8.34 -1.04 -2.50
CA LEU A 29 7.13 -1.73 -2.03
C LEU A 29 7.32 -3.25 -2.05
N SER A 30 8.08 -3.78 -3.01
CA SER A 30 8.42 -5.21 -3.05
C SER A 30 9.34 -5.60 -1.88
N GLN A 31 10.28 -4.73 -1.51
CA GLN A 31 11.11 -4.94 -0.32
C GLN A 31 10.30 -4.85 0.97
N LEU A 32 9.33 -3.93 1.01
CA LEU A 32 8.39 -3.82 2.13
C LEU A 32 7.53 -5.08 2.28
N GLU A 33 7.07 -5.69 1.18
CA GLU A 33 6.33 -6.96 1.19
C GLU A 33 7.14 -8.07 1.84
N GLN A 34 8.39 -8.24 1.43
CA GLN A 34 9.29 -9.25 1.99
C GLN A 34 9.51 -9.01 3.48
N GLY A 35 9.73 -7.76 3.89
CA GLY A 35 9.85 -7.39 5.30
C GLY A 35 8.60 -7.77 6.09
N ILE A 36 7.41 -7.42 5.61
CA ILE A 36 6.13 -7.72 6.26
C ILE A 36 5.81 -9.23 6.23
N ALA A 37 6.22 -9.95 5.19
CA ALA A 37 6.01 -11.39 5.07
C ALA A 37 6.82 -12.19 6.11
N THR A 38 7.97 -11.66 6.56
CA THR A 38 8.78 -12.28 7.63
C THR A 38 8.24 -12.03 9.04
N LEU A 39 7.34 -11.04 9.20
CA LEU A 39 6.74 -10.71 10.49
C LEU A 39 5.56 -11.62 10.80
N ALA A 40 5.41 -11.99 12.07
CA ALA A 40 4.27 -12.76 12.55
C ALA A 40 2.98 -11.92 12.52
N ASP A 41 1.82 -12.58 12.45
CA ASP A 41 0.53 -11.89 12.30
C ASP A 41 0.11 -11.05 13.52
N ASP A 42 0.81 -11.16 14.65
CA ASP A 42 0.65 -10.32 15.84
C ASP A 42 1.60 -9.12 15.91
N GLN A 43 2.56 -9.00 14.98
CA GLN A 43 3.57 -7.93 14.95
C GLN A 43 3.10 -6.67 14.23
N TYR A 44 1.90 -6.19 14.58
CA TYR A 44 1.27 -5.02 13.97
C TYR A 44 2.12 -3.75 14.08
N ASP A 45 2.82 -3.56 15.22
CA ASP A 45 3.66 -2.39 15.45
C ASP A 45 4.88 -2.35 14.53
N ASP A 46 5.54 -3.49 14.33
CA ASP A 46 6.66 -3.62 13.39
C ASP A 46 6.21 -3.43 11.94
N MET A 47 5.06 -3.99 11.55
CA MET A 47 4.46 -3.76 10.23
C MET A 47 4.15 -2.27 10.02
N ALA A 48 3.50 -1.62 10.98
CA ALA A 48 3.20 -0.20 10.91
C ALA A 48 4.48 0.67 10.91
N LYS A 49 5.55 0.22 11.57
CA LYS A 49 6.85 0.90 11.56
C LYS A 49 7.52 0.77 10.19
N ALA A 50 7.45 -0.40 9.56
CA ALA A 50 7.96 -0.62 8.21
C ALA A 50 7.20 0.25 7.18
N ILE A 51 5.86 0.28 7.25
CA ILE A 51 5.03 1.15 6.40
C ILE A 51 5.35 2.63 6.64
N ARG A 52 5.51 3.06 7.89
CA ARG A 52 5.93 4.43 8.21
C ARG A 52 7.32 4.74 7.64
N GLY A 53 8.25 3.79 7.67
CA GLY A 53 9.56 3.90 7.05
C GLY A 53 9.45 4.14 5.55
N PHE A 54 8.65 3.33 4.85
CA PHE A 54 8.36 3.50 3.43
C PHE A 54 7.75 4.88 3.14
N CYS A 55 6.71 5.27 3.89
CA CYS A 55 6.04 6.55 3.71
C CYS A 55 6.98 7.77 3.90
N LYS A 56 8.05 7.65 4.69
CA LYS A 56 9.02 8.75 4.84
C LYS A 56 9.76 9.07 3.54
N ASN A 57 10.02 8.05 2.72
CA ASN A 57 10.71 8.21 1.43
C ASN A 57 9.76 8.67 0.32
N TYR A 58 8.44 8.49 0.51
CA TYR A 58 7.42 8.84 -0.48
C TYR A 58 6.36 9.78 0.13
N PRO A 59 6.63 11.10 0.17
CA PRO A 59 5.72 12.12 0.67
C PRO A 59 4.27 12.03 0.16
N PRO A 60 3.99 11.86 -1.16
CA PRO A 60 2.61 11.79 -1.64
C PRO A 60 1.84 10.58 -1.08
N VAL A 61 2.53 9.44 -0.88
CA VAL A 61 1.94 8.26 -0.25
C VAL A 61 1.67 8.53 1.24
N ARG A 62 2.62 9.17 1.94
CA ARG A 62 2.44 9.57 3.34
C ARG A 62 1.23 10.48 3.52
N GLU A 63 1.08 11.49 2.69
CA GLU A 63 -0.03 12.44 2.75
C GLU A 63 -1.38 11.75 2.52
N ALA A 64 -1.43 10.82 1.56
CA ALA A 64 -2.62 10.00 1.31
C ALA A 64 -2.98 9.11 2.51
N VAL A 65 -1.98 8.47 3.14
CA VAL A 65 -2.16 7.65 4.35
C VAL A 65 -2.64 8.51 5.53
N MET A 66 -2.01 9.66 5.75
CA MET A 66 -2.38 10.60 6.82
C MET A 66 -3.80 11.12 6.63
N SER A 67 -4.14 11.57 5.42
CA SER A 67 -5.48 12.05 5.08
C SER A 67 -6.55 11.00 5.35
N ARG A 68 -6.29 9.72 5.02
CA ARG A 68 -7.19 8.58 5.31
C ARG A 68 -7.34 8.32 6.81
N THR A 69 -6.26 8.44 7.58
CA THR A 69 -6.33 8.28 9.04
C THR A 69 -7.04 9.45 9.74
N GLU A 70 -7.01 10.65 9.18
CA GLU A 70 -7.66 11.84 9.73
C GLU A 70 -9.14 11.92 9.32
N LEU A 71 -9.50 11.50 8.10
CA LEU A 71 -10.90 11.41 7.65
C LEU A 71 -11.76 10.44 8.49
N GLY A 72 -11.14 9.45 9.14
CA GLY A 72 -11.82 8.57 10.10
C GLY A 72 -12.23 9.24 11.42
N LYS A 73 -11.80 10.49 11.68
CA LYS A 73 -12.18 11.26 12.87
C LYS A 73 -13.36 12.21 12.65
N ASP A 74 -13.64 12.63 11.42
CA ASP A 74 -14.56 13.75 11.14
C ASP A 74 -15.95 13.32 10.63
N ARG A 75 -16.12 12.06 10.20
CA ARG A 75 -17.45 11.53 9.86
C ARG A 75 -18.21 11.15 11.14
N GLY A 76 -19.17 12.00 11.49
CA GLY A 76 -19.97 11.94 12.70
C GLY A 76 -20.64 10.60 13.00
N ALA A 77 -20.88 10.38 14.29
CA ALA A 77 -21.82 9.44 14.92
C ALA A 77 -22.52 8.45 13.97
N GLY A 78 -21.88 7.30 13.73
CA GLY A 78 -22.51 6.19 13.02
C GLY A 78 -21.50 5.38 12.22
N ASP A 79 -20.86 4.42 12.88
CA ASP A 79 -20.35 3.19 12.28
C ASP A 79 -19.45 3.33 11.04
N THR A 80 -18.14 3.53 11.26
CA THR A 80 -16.99 3.00 10.46
C THR A 80 -15.74 3.85 10.70
N GLY A 81 -15.07 3.67 11.83
CA GLY A 81 -13.94 4.55 12.18
C GLY A 81 -12.81 3.88 12.96
N TYR A 82 -12.34 2.70 12.53
CA TYR A 82 -11.21 1.97 13.16
C TYR A 82 -11.26 1.89 14.70
N ALA A 83 -12.45 2.00 15.28
CA ALA A 83 -12.66 2.02 16.70
C ALA A 83 -12.71 0.57 17.15
N THR A 84 -11.52 0.03 17.44
CA THR A 84 -11.31 -1.36 17.87
C THR A 84 -11.63 -2.36 16.76
N LEU A 85 -10.63 -2.63 15.92
CA LEU A 85 -10.65 -3.82 15.08
C LEU A 85 -10.61 -5.04 16.00
N THR A 86 -11.43 -6.04 15.72
CA THR A 86 -11.31 -7.34 16.40
C THR A 86 -10.05 -8.06 15.91
N PRO A 87 -9.44 -8.94 16.72
CA PRO A 87 -8.23 -9.67 16.29
C PRO A 87 -8.41 -10.45 14.98
N GLU A 88 -9.63 -10.91 14.68
CA GLU A 88 -9.96 -11.52 13.38
C GLU A 88 -9.90 -10.50 12.22
N GLN A 89 -10.40 -9.29 12.42
CA GLN A 89 -10.29 -8.21 11.44
C GLN A 89 -8.84 -7.76 11.27
N GLU A 90 -8.06 -7.70 12.35
CA GLU A 90 -6.64 -7.33 12.30
C GLU A 90 -5.83 -8.34 11.48
N LYS A 91 -6.03 -9.64 11.70
CA LYS A 91 -5.43 -10.70 10.85
C LYS A 91 -5.85 -10.56 9.39
N ARG A 92 -7.15 -10.37 9.13
CA ARG A 92 -7.67 -10.21 7.78
C ARG A 92 -7.06 -8.99 7.06
N ILE A 93 -6.82 -7.90 7.77
CA ILE A 93 -6.19 -6.69 7.22
C ILE A 93 -4.75 -6.97 6.81
N ILE A 94 -3.99 -7.74 7.58
CA ILE A 94 -2.63 -8.15 7.21
C ILE A 94 -2.64 -9.00 5.95
N GLU A 95 -3.52 -10.00 5.87
CA GLU A 95 -3.63 -10.83 4.68
C GLU A 95 -4.00 -10.01 3.44
N LEU A 96 -4.96 -9.10 3.58
CA LEU A 96 -5.36 -8.19 2.52
C LEU A 96 -4.22 -7.25 2.11
N LEU A 97 -3.41 -6.78 3.06
CA LEU A 97 -2.23 -5.97 2.78
C LEU A 97 -1.21 -6.74 1.95
N LYS A 98 -0.82 -7.94 2.40
CA LYS A 98 0.15 -8.79 1.70
C LYS A 98 -0.32 -9.08 0.27
N ASN A 99 -1.59 -9.44 0.11
CA ASN A 99 -2.17 -9.73 -1.20
C ASN A 99 -2.21 -8.49 -2.12
N GLU A 100 -2.59 -7.33 -1.60
CA GLU A 100 -2.68 -6.12 -2.42
C GLU A 100 -1.31 -5.60 -2.82
N ILE A 101 -0.32 -5.64 -1.93
CA ILE A 101 1.06 -5.29 -2.29
C ILE A 101 1.56 -6.20 -3.42
N ARG A 102 1.34 -7.52 -3.32
CA ARG A 102 1.71 -8.48 -4.37
C ARG A 102 1.02 -8.17 -5.69
N ARG A 103 -0.27 -7.85 -5.67
CA ARG A 103 -1.04 -7.48 -6.86
C ARG A 103 -0.46 -6.24 -7.55
N VAL A 104 -0.15 -5.20 -6.78
CA VAL A 104 0.41 -3.93 -7.29
C VAL A 104 1.81 -4.17 -7.87
N CYS A 105 2.67 -4.94 -7.18
CA CYS A 105 4.01 -5.27 -7.68
C CYS A 105 3.95 -6.14 -8.96
N ALA A 106 3.05 -7.11 -9.02
CA ALA A 106 2.89 -7.97 -10.21
C ALA A 106 2.41 -7.19 -11.44
N LYS A 107 1.51 -6.22 -11.25
CA LYS A 107 1.07 -5.32 -12.33
C LYS A 107 2.21 -4.45 -12.83
N ALA A 108 3.00 -3.89 -11.92
CA ALA A 108 4.17 -3.06 -12.25
C ALA A 108 5.17 -3.84 -13.12
N SER A 109 5.43 -5.10 -12.78
CA SER A 109 6.32 -5.98 -13.55
C SER A 109 5.75 -6.36 -14.93
N SER A 110 4.44 -6.27 -15.14
CA SER A 110 3.78 -6.67 -16.39
C SER A 110 3.66 -5.54 -17.42
N GLN A 111 3.91 -4.28 -17.04
CA GLN A 111 3.83 -3.15 -17.97
C GLN A 111 5.12 -2.87 -18.75
N GLU A 112 6.25 -3.52 -18.44
CA GLU A 112 7.55 -3.32 -19.11
C GLU A 112 7.78 -4.27 -20.30
N SER A 113 6.71 -4.70 -20.98
CA SER A 113 6.81 -5.53 -22.18
C SER A 113 5.85 -5.07 -23.27
N LYS A 114 6.03 -3.83 -23.72
CA LYS A 114 5.78 -3.51 -25.13
C LYS A 114 7.12 -3.15 -25.76
N PRO A 115 7.76 -4.05 -26.53
CA PRO A 115 8.77 -3.61 -27.46
C PRO A 115 8.11 -2.65 -28.44
N ASP A 116 8.56 -1.40 -28.43
CA ASP A 116 8.40 -0.46 -29.53
C ASP A 116 8.77 -1.21 -30.82
N LYS A 117 7.76 -1.60 -31.61
CA LYS A 117 7.98 -1.80 -33.03
C LYS A 117 8.02 -0.42 -33.66
N ASP A 118 9.18 0.21 -33.49
CA ASP A 118 9.73 1.05 -34.53
C ASP A 118 9.75 0.20 -35.82
N SER A 119 8.94 0.60 -36.78
CA SER A 119 9.14 0.22 -38.17
C SER A 119 8.99 1.47 -39.00
N THR A 120 10.00 2.31 -38.84
CA THR A 120 10.38 3.34 -39.79
C THR A 120 11.15 2.68 -40.93
N LYS A 121 10.52 2.38 -42.07
CA LYS A 121 11.18 2.30 -43.39
C LYS A 121 10.12 2.32 -44.49
N SER A 122 9.84 3.48 -45.07
CA SER A 122 10.55 4.12 -46.19
C SER A 122 10.32 3.44 -47.53
N SER A 123 9.85 4.27 -48.46
CA SER A 123 9.49 4.11 -49.86
C SER A 123 10.32 3.12 -50.69
N HIS A 124 9.64 2.38 -51.56
CA HIS A 124 9.98 2.27 -52.99
C HIS A 124 8.75 1.87 -53.80
#